data_AF-A0A941I8D1-F1
#
_entry.id   AF-A0A941I8D1-F1
#
_cell.length_a   1.000
_cell.length_b   1.000
_cell.length_c   1.000
_cell.angle_alpha   90.00
_cell.angle_beta   90.00
_cell.angle_gamma   90.00
#
_symmetry.space_group_name_H-M   'P 1'
#
loop_
_entity.id
_entity.type
_entity.pdbx_description
1 polymer ?
#
loop_
_entity_poly.entity_id
_entity_poly.type
_entity_poly.pdbx_seq_one_letter_code
_entity_poly.pdbx_strand_id
1 'polypeptide(L)'
;MAEQDPQLAAPSSATDSTGDAGTDAIAQPAALATDASEQPYQVAADPAVLAQAMPFNQEAAQSIVDARDKLMKSIEADIAWYDGAKQKRAFWARLIRGSMIGFGGVSAVLPVITPFNLGTWTIPASATSVMMVVTATMYAYERYYGNADAWMRFEMARQRLQRLSEEFELNWLALQVAGAGKPDLAKELTELIRVSSARYNIIQTETEQWISSFKAGMKTSVPKAAEEGKAG
;
A
#
# COMPACT_ATOMS: atom_id res chain seq x y z
N MET A 1 30.45 -28.55 14.77
CA MET A 1 29.04 -28.95 14.71
C MET A 1 28.39 -28.01 13.71
N ALA A 2 28.13 -28.52 12.51
CA ALA A 2 27.72 -27.76 11.33
C ALA A 2 26.35 -28.27 10.90
N GLU A 3 25.36 -27.39 10.90
CA GLU A 3 23.99 -27.59 10.40
C GLU A 3 23.72 -26.38 9.50
N GLN A 4 23.98 -26.49 8.19
CA GLN A 4 23.08 -26.93 7.11
C GLN A 4 21.95 -25.94 6.81
N ASP A 5 22.23 -25.08 5.81
CA ASP A 5 21.31 -24.28 5.03
C ASP A 5 20.30 -25.16 4.25
N PRO A 6 19.00 -24.84 4.26
CA PRO A 6 18.05 -25.41 3.31
C PRO A 6 18.03 -24.64 1.98
N GLN A 7 18.31 -25.39 0.91
CA GLN A 7 18.39 -24.99 -0.48
C GLN A 7 17.12 -24.30 -1.03
N LEU A 8 17.37 -23.30 -1.88
CA LEU A 8 16.44 -22.77 -2.88
C LEU A 8 16.01 -23.87 -3.86
N ALA A 9 14.71 -24.07 -4.01
CA ALA A 9 14.12 -24.81 -5.13
C ALA A 9 13.53 -23.82 -6.14
N ALA A 10 14.15 -23.73 -7.32
CA ALA A 10 13.56 -23.14 -8.51
C ALA A 10 12.81 -24.22 -9.30
N PRO A 11 11.61 -23.95 -9.84
CA PRO A 11 11.06 -24.78 -10.89
C PRO A 11 11.47 -24.29 -12.29
N SER A 12 12.04 -25.27 -13.00
CA SER A 12 12.41 -25.36 -14.40
C SER A 12 11.35 -24.85 -15.37
N SER A 13 11.86 -24.27 -16.46
CA SER A 13 11.22 -24.05 -17.75
C SER A 13 10.60 -25.33 -18.33
N ALA A 14 9.44 -25.18 -18.95
CA ALA A 14 8.93 -26.08 -19.98
C ALA A 14 8.21 -25.24 -21.06
N THR A 15 8.86 -25.22 -22.21
CA THR A 15 8.35 -24.85 -23.53
C THR A 15 7.15 -25.72 -23.91
N ASP A 16 6.11 -25.12 -24.48
CA ASP A 16 5.36 -25.82 -25.52
C ASP A 16 4.96 -24.89 -26.66
N SER A 17 5.30 -25.33 -27.85
CA SER A 17 5.25 -24.65 -29.13
C SER A 17 4.42 -25.53 -30.05
N THR A 18 3.22 -25.07 -30.36
CA THR A 18 2.38 -25.57 -31.45
C THR A 18 1.48 -24.38 -31.78
N GLY A 19 1.57 -23.73 -32.95
CA GLY A 19 1.68 -24.31 -34.27
C GLY A 19 0.27 -24.46 -34.82
N ASP A 20 -0.32 -23.35 -35.29
CA ASP A 20 -1.42 -23.46 -36.24
C ASP A 20 -1.36 -22.33 -37.27
N ALA A 21 -1.21 -22.77 -38.51
CA ALA A 21 -1.06 -21.97 -39.71
C ALA A 21 -2.41 -21.96 -40.43
N GLY A 22 -3.23 -20.95 -40.14
CA GLY A 22 -4.45 -20.66 -40.88
C GLY A 22 -4.18 -19.70 -42.02
N THR A 23 -3.79 -20.24 -43.18
CA THR A 23 -3.83 -19.55 -44.48
C THR A 23 -5.27 -19.46 -44.96
N ASP A 24 -5.87 -18.28 -44.89
CA ASP A 24 -7.03 -17.92 -45.71
C ASP A 24 -6.69 -16.67 -46.54
N ALA A 25 -6.36 -16.94 -47.79
CA ALA A 25 -6.50 -15.98 -48.86
C ALA A 25 -7.99 -15.85 -49.20
N ILE A 26 -8.49 -14.62 -49.39
CA ILE A 26 -9.36 -14.21 -50.51
C ILE A 26 -9.70 -12.72 -50.40
N ALA A 27 -9.72 -12.08 -51.58
CA ALA A 27 -10.28 -10.79 -51.96
C ALA A 27 -9.42 -9.53 -51.74
N GLN A 28 -8.62 -9.24 -52.77
CA GLN A 28 -8.33 -7.86 -53.19
C GLN A 28 -9.62 -7.16 -53.64
N PRO A 29 -9.93 -5.96 -53.13
CA PRO A 29 -10.76 -5.01 -53.85
C PRO A 29 -9.89 -4.00 -54.60
N ALA A 30 -10.13 -3.97 -55.91
CA ALA A 30 -9.99 -2.89 -56.88
C ALA A 30 -9.07 -1.70 -56.57
N ALA A 31 -8.10 -1.50 -57.46
CA ALA A 31 -7.31 -0.30 -57.61
C ALA A 31 -8.16 0.99 -57.53
N LEU A 32 -7.94 1.76 -56.47
CA LEU A 32 -8.37 3.15 -56.39
C LEU A 32 -7.42 3.95 -57.28
N ALA A 33 -8.00 4.66 -58.25
CA ALA A 33 -7.29 5.48 -59.21
C ALA A 33 -6.36 6.48 -58.50
N THR A 34 -5.09 6.47 -58.91
CA THR A 34 -4.08 7.46 -58.57
C THR A 34 -4.47 8.78 -59.22
N ASP A 35 -5.14 9.66 -58.48
CA ASP A 35 -5.33 11.05 -58.90
C ASP A 35 -4.02 11.81 -58.67
N ALA A 36 -3.32 12.07 -59.78
CA ALA A 36 -2.06 12.77 -59.83
C ALA A 36 -2.29 14.27 -59.63
N SER A 37 -2.29 14.71 -58.38
CA SER A 37 -2.01 16.09 -58.01
C SER A 37 -1.18 16.17 -56.74
N GLU A 38 -0.03 15.48 -56.73
CA GLU A 38 1.05 15.75 -55.77
C GLU A 38 1.68 17.11 -56.09
N GLN A 39 1.05 18.18 -55.60
CA GLN A 39 1.80 19.39 -55.33
C GLN A 39 2.73 19.08 -54.14
N PRO A 40 4.06 19.14 -54.29
CA PRO A 40 4.95 18.97 -53.17
C PRO A 40 4.63 20.08 -52.17
N TYR A 41 4.16 19.70 -50.99
CA TYR A 41 3.90 20.60 -49.88
C TYR A 41 5.26 21.12 -49.38
N GLN A 42 5.87 22.04 -50.12
CA GLN A 42 7.01 22.81 -49.65
C GLN A 42 6.48 23.82 -48.63
N VAL A 43 6.31 23.37 -47.40
CA VAL A 43 6.27 24.31 -46.27
C VAL A 43 7.71 24.77 -46.06
N ALA A 44 8.12 25.79 -46.80
CA ALA A 44 9.16 26.68 -46.33
C ALA A 44 8.57 27.41 -45.11
N ALA A 45 8.50 26.70 -43.98
CA ALA A 45 8.08 27.29 -42.73
C ALA A 45 9.17 28.28 -42.34
N ASP A 46 8.88 29.56 -42.53
CA ASP A 46 9.70 30.65 -42.04
C ASP A 46 10.10 30.33 -40.58
N PRO A 47 11.40 30.28 -40.24
CA PRO A 47 11.85 29.97 -38.89
C PRO A 47 11.24 30.93 -37.84
N ALA A 48 10.84 32.14 -38.23
CA ALA A 48 10.12 33.06 -37.36
C ALA A 48 8.67 32.63 -37.07
N VAL A 49 8.00 31.97 -38.03
CA VAL A 49 6.65 31.43 -37.87
C VAL A 49 6.69 30.12 -37.06
N LEU A 50 7.73 29.29 -37.24
CA LEU A 50 7.97 28.14 -36.36
C LEU A 50 8.28 28.55 -34.91
N ALA A 51 8.95 29.69 -34.71
CA ALA A 51 9.19 30.26 -33.39
C ALA A 51 7.92 30.86 -32.76
N GLN A 52 6.97 31.36 -33.56
CA GLN A 52 5.66 31.85 -33.10
C GLN A 52 4.63 30.73 -32.88
N ALA A 53 4.85 29.53 -33.45
CA ALA A 53 3.91 28.43 -33.41
C ALA A 53 3.78 27.68 -32.08
N MET A 54 4.51 27.99 -31.00
CA MET A 54 4.24 27.34 -29.69
C MET A 54 4.46 28.21 -28.44
N PRO A 55 3.48 29.06 -28.05
CA PRO A 55 3.24 29.38 -26.64
C PRO A 55 2.91 28.12 -25.81
N PHE A 56 2.35 27.08 -26.45
CA PHE A 56 2.04 25.79 -25.82
C PHE A 56 3.24 25.10 -25.18
N ASN A 57 4.47 25.29 -25.66
CA ASN A 57 5.64 24.58 -25.11
C ASN A 57 6.10 25.15 -23.75
N GLN A 58 6.09 26.48 -23.58
CA GLN A 58 6.45 27.08 -22.29
C GLN A 58 5.35 26.94 -21.24
N GLU A 59 4.09 27.15 -21.63
CA GLU A 59 2.95 26.93 -20.73
C GLU A 59 2.81 25.44 -20.35
N ALA A 60 3.01 24.50 -21.29
CA ALA A 60 3.01 23.08 -20.96
C ALA A 60 4.17 22.70 -20.04
N ALA A 61 5.39 23.21 -20.28
CA ALA A 61 6.53 22.97 -19.40
C ALA A 61 6.25 23.48 -17.97
N GLN A 62 5.68 24.69 -17.83
CA GLN A 62 5.27 25.21 -16.52
C GLN A 62 4.19 24.32 -15.87
N SER A 63 3.17 23.91 -16.63
CA SER A 63 2.10 23.05 -16.11
C SER A 63 2.59 21.69 -15.61
N ILE A 64 3.65 21.13 -16.24
CA ILE A 64 4.27 19.87 -15.83
C ILE A 64 5.05 20.04 -14.53
N VAL A 65 5.78 21.15 -14.38
CA VAL A 65 6.47 21.49 -13.12
C VAL A 65 5.45 21.72 -11.99
N ASP A 66 4.37 22.45 -12.26
CA ASP A 66 3.29 22.65 -11.29
C ASP A 66 2.62 21.32 -10.89
N ALA A 67 2.41 20.42 -11.86
CA ALA A 67 1.86 19.10 -11.60
C ALA A 67 2.81 18.23 -10.75
N ARG A 68 4.12 18.29 -11.02
CA ARG A 68 5.16 17.65 -10.20
C ARG A 68 5.12 18.16 -8.76
N ASP A 69 5.14 19.47 -8.56
CA ASP A 69 5.16 20.08 -7.23
C ASP A 69 3.89 19.75 -6.45
N LYS A 70 2.73 19.76 -7.12
CA LYS A 70 1.45 19.35 -6.53
C LYS A 70 1.46 17.87 -6.13
N LEU A 71 2.01 17.00 -6.98
CA LEU A 71 2.12 15.57 -6.71
C LEU A 71 3.04 15.33 -5.50
N MET A 72 4.21 15.98 -5.45
CA MET A 72 5.14 15.86 -4.32
C MET A 72 4.52 16.33 -3.01
N LYS A 73 3.87 17.50 -2.99
CA LYS A 73 3.14 17.98 -1.83
C LYS A 73 2.06 17.00 -1.37
N SER A 74 1.38 16.32 -2.30
CA SER A 74 0.37 15.32 -1.95
C SER A 74 0.99 14.06 -1.32
N ILE A 75 2.14 13.60 -1.82
CA ILE A 75 2.87 12.46 -1.26
C ILE A 75 3.39 12.80 0.13
N GLU A 76 3.99 13.99 0.32
CA GLU A 76 4.46 14.47 1.62
C GLU A 76 3.32 14.60 2.63
N ALA A 77 2.17 15.12 2.21
CA ALA A 77 0.98 15.22 3.05
C ALA A 77 0.49 13.84 3.51
N ASP A 78 0.51 12.83 2.64
CA ASP A 78 0.18 11.45 3.03
C ASP A 78 1.20 10.88 4.02
N ILE A 79 2.50 11.06 3.75
CA ILE A 79 3.58 10.61 4.65
C ILE A 79 3.38 11.22 6.04
N ALA A 80 3.16 12.53 6.11
CA ALA A 80 2.91 13.25 7.36
C ALA A 80 1.63 12.76 8.06
N TRP A 81 0.58 12.47 7.29
CA TRP A 81 -0.66 11.90 7.83
C TRP A 81 -0.41 10.51 8.45
N TYR A 82 0.31 9.62 7.76
CA TYR A 82 0.67 8.29 8.29
C TYR A 82 1.56 8.40 9.53
N ASP A 83 2.50 9.35 9.57
CA ASP A 83 3.34 9.61 10.75
C ASP A 83 2.54 10.13 11.95
N GLY A 84 1.55 10.99 11.73
CA GLY A 84 0.66 11.46 12.79
C GLY A 84 -0.29 10.37 13.28
N ALA A 85 -0.83 9.56 12.37
CA ALA A 85 -1.79 8.51 12.68
C ALA A 85 -1.16 7.36 13.50
N LYS A 86 0.11 7.02 13.25
CA LYS A 86 0.77 5.89 13.93
C LYS A 86 0.96 6.10 15.42
N GLN A 87 1.31 7.32 15.85
CA GLN A 87 1.68 7.58 17.25
C GLN A 87 0.50 7.34 18.20
N LYS A 88 -0.68 7.85 17.84
CA LYS A 88 -1.90 7.68 18.66
C LYS A 88 -2.25 6.21 18.79
N ARG A 89 -2.21 5.45 17.68
CA ARG A 89 -2.56 4.02 17.70
C ARG A 89 -1.53 3.17 18.44
N ALA A 90 -0.24 3.47 18.27
CA ALA A 90 0.82 2.78 19.00
C ALA A 90 0.70 3.00 20.52
N PHE A 91 0.38 4.21 20.96
CA PHE A 91 0.13 4.50 22.37
C PHE A 91 -1.04 3.66 22.93
N TRP A 92 -2.19 3.67 22.25
CA TRP A 92 -3.35 2.87 22.67
C TRP A 92 -3.06 1.37 22.70
N ALA A 93 -2.35 0.84 21.70
CA ALA A 93 -1.97 -0.57 21.68
C ALA A 93 -1.06 -0.94 22.86
N ARG A 94 -0.06 -0.09 23.18
CA ARG A 94 0.82 -0.31 24.34
C ARG A 94 0.07 -0.24 25.66
N LEU A 95 -0.86 0.71 25.79
CA LEU A 95 -1.68 0.86 27.00
C LEU A 95 -2.57 -0.37 27.24
N ILE A 96 -3.23 -0.89 26.19
CA ILE A 96 -4.07 -2.08 26.28
C ILE A 96 -3.24 -3.30 26.66
N ARG A 97 -2.09 -3.51 26.01
CA ARG A 97 -1.19 -4.64 26.32
C ARG A 97 -0.63 -4.57 27.73
N GLY A 98 -0.20 -3.38 28.17
CA GLY A 98 0.25 -3.17 29.54
C GLY A 98 -0.86 -3.48 30.56
N SER A 99 -2.09 -3.06 30.27
CA SER A 99 -3.26 -3.35 31.10
C SER A 99 -3.55 -4.84 31.16
N MET A 100 -3.52 -5.53 30.03
CA MET A 100 -3.75 -6.98 29.97
C MET A 100 -2.72 -7.78 30.76
N ILE A 101 -1.43 -7.44 30.65
CA ILE A 101 -0.37 -8.11 31.42
C ILE A 101 -0.56 -7.83 32.91
N GLY A 102 -0.91 -6.59 33.28
CA GLY A 102 -1.20 -6.21 34.65
C GLY A 102 -2.38 -7.00 35.24
N PHE A 103 -3.55 -6.94 34.62
CA PHE A 103 -4.74 -7.64 35.11
C PHE A 103 -4.61 -9.15 35.04
N GLY A 104 -4.06 -9.69 33.95
CA GLY A 104 -3.82 -11.12 33.79
C GLY A 104 -2.82 -11.66 34.81
N GLY A 105 -1.72 -10.93 35.05
CA GLY A 105 -0.72 -11.29 36.05
C GLY A 105 -1.28 -11.23 37.48
N VAL A 106 -1.97 -10.15 37.85
CA VAL A 106 -2.61 -10.02 39.17
C VAL A 106 -3.65 -11.11 39.38
N SER A 107 -4.45 -11.43 38.36
CA SER A 107 -5.42 -12.52 38.40
C SER A 107 -4.77 -13.88 38.63
N ALA A 108 -3.61 -14.16 38.02
CA ALA A 108 -2.89 -15.42 38.21
C ALA A 108 -2.28 -15.56 39.62
N VAL A 109 -1.84 -14.45 40.22
CA VAL A 109 -1.17 -14.44 41.53
C VAL A 109 -2.17 -14.42 42.70
N LEU A 110 -3.34 -13.79 42.51
CA LEU A 110 -4.39 -13.63 43.53
C LEU A 110 -4.74 -14.95 44.27
N PRO A 111 -5.05 -16.07 43.58
CA PRO A 111 -5.37 -17.34 44.23
C PRO A 111 -4.25 -17.88 45.14
N VAL A 112 -3.00 -17.58 44.83
CA VAL A 112 -1.82 -18.04 45.58
C VAL A 112 -1.67 -17.25 46.89
N ILE A 113 -2.06 -15.98 46.89
CA ILE A 113 -1.92 -15.10 48.07
C ILE A 113 -3.14 -15.22 48.99
N THR A 114 -4.33 -15.54 48.48
CA THR A 114 -5.57 -15.66 49.28
C THR A 114 -5.47 -16.52 50.56
N PRO A 115 -4.70 -17.62 50.63
CA PRO A 115 -4.52 -18.39 51.87
C PRO A 115 -3.68 -17.67 52.92
N PHE A 116 -2.81 -16.74 52.51
CA PHE A 116 -1.98 -15.94 53.41
C PHE A 116 -2.84 -14.79 53.93
N ASN A 117 -3.41 -14.99 55.12
CA ASN A 117 -4.34 -14.06 55.76
C ASN A 117 -3.63 -12.73 56.13
N LEU A 118 -3.48 -11.82 55.15
CA LEU A 118 -2.72 -10.55 55.23
C LEU A 118 -3.44 -9.45 56.05
N GLY A 119 -4.05 -9.81 57.19
CA GLY A 119 -4.75 -8.88 58.08
C GLY A 119 -6.26 -8.78 57.79
N THR A 120 -6.85 -7.60 57.98
CA THR A 120 -8.32 -7.39 57.90
C THR A 120 -8.87 -7.29 56.48
N TRP A 121 -8.01 -7.35 55.45
CA TRP A 121 -8.44 -7.22 54.07
C TRP A 121 -8.77 -8.60 53.47
N THR A 122 -10.05 -8.99 53.50
CA THR A 122 -10.51 -10.20 52.82
C THR A 122 -10.78 -9.90 51.35
N ILE A 123 -10.02 -10.51 50.45
CA ILE A 123 -10.28 -10.41 49.00
C ILE A 123 -11.32 -11.48 48.63
N PRO A 124 -12.47 -11.13 48.05
CA PRO A 124 -13.46 -12.12 47.66
C PRO A 124 -12.93 -12.98 46.50
N ALA A 125 -13.18 -14.29 46.55
CA ALA A 125 -12.76 -15.23 45.51
C ALA A 125 -13.28 -14.88 44.10
N SER A 126 -14.40 -14.14 44.02
CA SER A 126 -14.96 -13.64 42.76
C SER A 126 -14.10 -12.57 42.08
N ALA A 127 -13.18 -11.90 42.80
CA ALA A 127 -12.33 -10.86 42.23
C ALA A 127 -11.43 -11.41 41.10
N THR A 128 -10.89 -12.62 41.26
CA THR A 128 -10.07 -13.30 40.25
C THR A 128 -10.87 -13.54 38.96
N SER A 129 -12.11 -14.03 39.09
CA SER A 129 -13.00 -14.28 37.94
C SER A 129 -13.32 -13.00 37.19
N VAL A 130 -13.59 -11.90 37.90
CA VAL A 130 -13.85 -10.58 37.28
C VAL A 130 -12.60 -10.10 36.53
N MET A 131 -11.41 -10.21 37.12
CA MET A 131 -10.16 -9.81 36.46
C MET A 131 -9.85 -10.67 35.23
N MET A 132 -10.13 -11.97 35.28
CA MET A 132 -10.02 -12.86 34.11
C MET A 132 -10.96 -12.41 32.99
N VAL A 133 -12.23 -12.14 33.30
CA VAL A 133 -13.21 -11.68 32.30
C VAL A 133 -12.77 -10.35 31.68
N VAL A 134 -12.33 -9.39 32.50
CA VAL A 134 -11.82 -8.10 32.00
C VAL A 134 -10.62 -8.29 31.08
N THR A 135 -9.66 -9.15 31.46
CA THR A 135 -8.48 -9.45 30.63
C THR A 135 -8.88 -10.10 29.31
N ALA A 136 -9.82 -11.06 29.34
CA ALA A 136 -10.35 -11.69 28.14
C ALA A 136 -11.12 -10.70 27.24
N THR A 137 -11.90 -9.78 27.81
CA THR A 137 -12.59 -8.72 27.07
C THR A 137 -11.58 -7.75 26.43
N MET A 138 -10.53 -7.35 27.14
CA MET A 138 -9.45 -6.52 26.59
C MET A 138 -8.73 -7.22 25.43
N TYR A 139 -8.47 -8.52 25.55
CA TYR A 139 -7.88 -9.32 24.47
C TYR A 139 -8.80 -9.36 23.24
N ALA A 140 -10.09 -9.64 23.45
CA ALA A 140 -11.09 -9.64 22.39
C ALA A 140 -11.19 -8.26 21.73
N TYR A 141 -11.11 -7.19 22.51
CA TYR A 141 -11.08 -5.81 22.01
C TYR A 141 -9.84 -5.55 21.14
N GLU A 142 -8.64 -5.91 21.60
CA GLU A 142 -7.41 -5.74 20.80
C GLU A 142 -7.49 -6.51 19.46
N ARG A 143 -8.03 -7.74 19.52
CA ARG A 143 -8.25 -8.60 18.35
C ARG A 143 -9.26 -8.00 17.37
N TYR A 144 -10.35 -7.44 17.86
CA TYR A 144 -11.44 -6.91 17.04
C TYR A 144 -11.06 -5.59 16.36
N TYR A 145 -10.43 -4.67 17.10
CA TYR A 145 -10.06 -3.37 16.55
C TYR A 145 -8.75 -3.41 15.75
N GLY A 146 -7.94 -4.46 15.91
CA GLY A 146 -6.70 -4.64 15.14
C GLY A 146 -5.68 -3.52 15.35
N ASN A 147 -5.75 -2.83 16.50
CA ASN A 147 -4.96 -1.62 16.77
C ASN A 147 -3.45 -1.89 16.70
N ALA A 148 -3.01 -3.08 17.10
CA ALA A 148 -1.62 -3.49 17.03
C ALA A 148 -1.12 -3.65 15.57
N ASP A 149 -1.94 -4.25 14.72
CA ASP A 149 -1.57 -4.54 13.33
C ASP A 149 -1.70 -3.30 12.43
N ALA A 150 -2.60 -2.37 12.81
CA ALA A 150 -2.78 -1.10 12.13
C ALA A 150 -1.51 -0.24 12.12
N TRP A 151 -0.71 -0.23 13.20
CA TRP A 151 0.55 0.54 13.22
C TRP A 151 1.54 0.00 12.18
N MET A 152 1.79 -1.31 12.15
CA MET A 152 2.72 -1.90 11.18
C MET A 152 2.30 -1.60 9.74
N ARG A 153 1.00 -1.68 9.44
CA ARG A 153 0.47 -1.35 8.10
C ARG A 153 0.71 0.11 7.71
N PHE A 154 0.44 1.05 8.62
CA PHE A 154 0.74 2.47 8.39
C PHE A 154 2.23 2.73 8.20
N GLU A 155 3.09 2.06 8.97
CA GLU A 155 4.54 2.20 8.83
C GLU A 155 5.03 1.66 7.47
N MET A 156 4.49 0.52 7.00
CA MET A 156 4.80 -0.01 5.67
C MET A 156 4.31 0.90 4.54
N ALA A 157 3.09 1.43 4.64
CA ALA A 157 2.56 2.37 3.64
C ALA A 157 3.41 3.65 3.57
N ARG A 158 3.80 4.19 4.73
CA ARG A 158 4.70 5.34 4.85
C ARG A 158 6.05 5.07 4.18
N GLN A 159 6.69 3.95 4.48
CA GLN A 159 7.99 3.59 3.88
C GLN A 159 7.89 3.43 2.36
N ARG A 160 6.79 2.85 1.86
CA ARG A 160 6.54 2.74 0.41
C ARG A 160 6.35 4.09 -0.26
N LEU A 161 5.66 5.03 0.39
CA LEU A 161 5.50 6.40 -0.10
C LEU A 161 6.83 7.17 -0.09
N GLN A 162 7.64 7.04 0.97
CA GLN A 162 8.98 7.65 1.05
C GLN A 162 9.89 7.14 -0.07
N ARG A 163 9.92 5.83 -0.27
CA ARG A 163 10.67 5.22 -1.36
C ARG A 163 10.17 5.70 -2.72
N LEU A 164 8.85 5.81 -2.91
CA LEU A 164 8.27 6.31 -4.15
C LEU A 164 8.66 7.76 -4.44
N SER A 165 8.69 8.64 -3.43
CA SER A 165 9.17 10.02 -3.59
C SER A 165 10.64 10.09 -3.96
N GLU A 166 11.50 9.30 -3.29
CA GLU A 166 12.94 9.26 -3.57
C GLU A 166 13.22 8.73 -4.99
N GLU A 167 12.56 7.64 -5.39
CA GLU A 167 12.67 7.08 -6.75
C GLU A 167 12.20 8.09 -7.81
N PHE A 168 11.11 8.81 -7.54
CA PHE A 168 10.60 9.82 -8.45
C PHE A 168 11.57 11.00 -8.61
N GLU A 169 12.13 11.53 -7.53
CA GLU A 169 13.10 12.64 -7.60
C GLU A 169 14.34 12.25 -8.41
N LEU A 170 14.87 11.04 -8.19
CA LEU A 170 16.02 10.52 -8.93
C LEU A 170 15.70 10.32 -10.41
N ASN A 171 14.55 9.72 -10.74
CA ASN A 171 14.13 9.53 -12.13
C ASN A 171 13.88 10.88 -12.82
N TRP A 172 13.30 11.84 -12.11
CA TRP A 172 13.05 13.18 -12.62
C TRP A 172 14.35 13.90 -12.97
N LEU A 173 15.35 13.84 -12.08
CA LEU A 173 16.70 14.36 -12.35
C LEU A 173 17.34 13.67 -13.56
N ALA A 174 17.18 12.35 -13.68
CA ALA A 174 17.70 11.60 -14.82
C ALA A 174 17.05 12.05 -16.14
N LEU A 175 15.73 12.30 -16.16
CA LEU A 175 15.02 12.85 -17.32
C LEU A 175 15.53 14.24 -17.70
N GLN A 176 15.75 15.12 -16.71
CA GLN A 176 16.28 16.47 -16.95
C GLN A 176 17.70 16.45 -17.50
N VAL A 177 18.58 15.58 -16.99
CA VAL A 177 19.96 15.43 -17.48
C VAL A 177 19.97 14.84 -18.89
N ALA A 178 19.14 13.82 -19.17
CA ALA A 178 19.03 13.20 -20.49
C ALA A 178 18.48 14.15 -21.56
N GLY A 179 17.67 15.14 -21.18
CA GLY A 179 17.09 16.13 -22.09
C GLY A 179 18.07 17.15 -22.67
N ALA A 180 19.30 17.26 -22.14
CA ALA A 180 20.38 18.12 -22.68
C ALA A 180 19.95 19.53 -23.18
N GLY A 181 19.02 20.18 -22.49
CA GLY A 181 18.50 21.52 -22.83
C GLY A 181 17.20 21.57 -23.65
N LYS A 182 16.61 20.42 -24.01
CA LYS A 182 15.24 20.31 -24.54
C LYS A 182 14.45 19.29 -23.70
N PRO A 183 13.53 19.74 -22.84
CA PRO A 183 12.74 18.82 -22.01
C PRO A 183 11.86 17.93 -22.89
N ASP A 184 11.87 16.64 -22.59
CA ASP A 184 10.98 15.65 -23.22
C ASP A 184 9.69 15.56 -22.40
N LEU A 185 8.78 16.51 -22.67
CA LEU A 185 7.53 16.67 -21.92
C LEU A 185 6.66 15.40 -21.90
N ALA A 186 6.75 14.57 -22.95
CA ALA A 186 6.00 13.32 -23.02
C ALA A 186 6.52 12.28 -22.00
N LYS A 187 7.84 12.18 -21.83
CA LYS A 187 8.44 11.30 -20.81
C LYS A 187 8.16 11.81 -19.41
N GLU A 188 8.26 13.13 -19.19
CA GLU A 188 7.95 13.76 -17.90
C GLU A 188 6.49 13.52 -17.49
N LEU A 189 5.54 13.72 -18.40
CA LEU A 189 4.12 13.44 -18.16
C LEU A 189 3.88 11.95 -17.89
N THR A 190 4.53 11.06 -18.62
CA THR A 190 4.41 9.61 -18.41
C THR A 190 4.91 9.21 -17.02
N GLU A 191 6.01 9.81 -16.55
CA GLU A 191 6.54 9.57 -15.21
C GLU A 191 5.60 10.10 -14.11
N LEU A 192 4.99 11.28 -14.31
CA LEU A 192 3.96 11.81 -13.40
C LEU A 192 2.76 10.87 -13.29
N ILE A 193 2.26 10.35 -14.42
CA ILE A 193 1.14 9.40 -14.45
C ILE A 193 1.52 8.12 -13.70
N ARG A 194 2.73 7.57 -13.96
CA ARG A 194 3.25 6.38 -13.29
C ARG A 194 3.26 6.56 -11.77
N VAL A 195 3.85 7.65 -11.28
CA VAL A 195 3.98 7.91 -9.84
C VAL A 195 2.63 8.19 -9.19
N SER A 196 1.74 8.93 -9.87
CA SER A 196 0.38 9.17 -9.37
C SER A 196 -0.40 7.87 -9.18
N SER A 197 -0.27 6.93 -10.12
CA SER A 197 -0.91 5.61 -10.05
C SER A 197 -0.26 4.72 -9.00
N ALA A 198 1.06 4.74 -8.87
CA ALA A 198 1.79 4.02 -7.82
C ALA A 198 1.37 4.51 -6.41
N ARG A 199 1.27 5.83 -6.21
CA ARG A 199 0.77 6.43 -4.96
C ARG A 199 -0.64 5.93 -4.65
N TYR A 200 -1.56 5.98 -5.61
CA TYR A 200 -2.92 5.50 -5.43
C TYR A 200 -2.96 4.02 -5.06
N ASN A 201 -2.19 3.18 -5.74
CA ASN A 201 -2.11 1.75 -5.46
C ASN A 201 -1.60 1.45 -4.04
N ILE A 202 -0.64 2.22 -3.52
CA ILE A 202 -0.16 2.05 -2.14
C ILE A 202 -1.29 2.29 -1.14
N ILE A 203 -2.04 3.39 -1.31
CA ILE A 203 -3.16 3.76 -0.43
C ILE A 203 -4.31 2.74 -0.55
N GLN A 204 -4.64 2.34 -1.78
CA GLN A 204 -5.68 1.34 -2.05
C GLN A 204 -5.32 -0.01 -1.41
N THR A 205 -4.09 -0.49 -1.60
CA THR A 205 -3.62 -1.76 -1.03
C THR A 205 -3.70 -1.73 0.50
N GLU A 206 -3.31 -0.64 1.15
CA GLU A 206 -3.42 -0.49 2.60
C GLU A 206 -4.89 -0.53 3.05
N THR A 207 -5.77 0.14 2.31
CA THR A 207 -7.22 0.14 2.57
C THR A 207 -7.82 -1.26 2.44
N GLU A 208 -7.44 -2.01 1.40
CA GLU A 208 -7.89 -3.39 1.19
C GLU A 208 -7.39 -4.33 2.29
N GLN A 209 -6.13 -4.17 2.72
CA GLN A 209 -5.59 -4.89 3.88
C GLN A 209 -6.36 -4.54 5.16
N TRP A 210 -6.72 -3.27 5.34
CA TRP A 210 -7.56 -2.84 6.46
C TRP A 210 -8.92 -3.54 6.43
N ILE A 211 -9.62 -3.52 5.30
CA ILE A 211 -10.92 -4.19 5.13
C ILE A 211 -10.81 -5.70 5.39
N SER A 212 -9.76 -6.35 4.88
CA SER A 212 -9.51 -7.77 5.08
C SER A 212 -9.29 -8.11 6.56
N SER A 213 -8.42 -7.36 7.25
CA SER A 213 -8.15 -7.52 8.68
C SER A 213 -9.40 -7.31 9.53
N PHE A 214 -10.21 -6.31 9.19
CA PHE A 214 -11.47 -6.03 9.86
C PHE A 214 -12.49 -7.17 9.70
N LYS A 215 -12.66 -7.69 8.47
CA LYS A 215 -13.52 -8.85 8.19
C LYS A 215 -13.05 -10.11 8.92
N ALA A 216 -11.74 -10.35 9.00
CA ALA A 216 -11.18 -11.48 9.73
C ALA A 216 -11.44 -11.38 11.25
N GLY A 217 -11.38 -10.17 11.80
CA GLY A 217 -11.76 -9.88 13.19
C GLY A 217 -13.21 -10.29 13.49
N MET A 218 -14.16 -9.93 12.62
CA MET A 218 -15.58 -10.27 12.78
C MET A 218 -15.89 -11.77 12.68
N LYS A 219 -15.18 -12.51 11.82
CA LYS A 219 -15.40 -13.97 11.68
C LYS A 219 -14.94 -14.76 12.90
N THR A 220 -13.88 -14.31 13.56
CA THR A 220 -13.29 -15.01 14.72
C THR A 220 -14.12 -14.82 16.00
N SER A 221 -14.95 -13.78 16.07
CA SER A 221 -15.77 -13.49 17.26
C SER A 221 -17.06 -14.29 17.38
N VAL A 222 -17.38 -15.20 16.44
CA VAL A 222 -18.47 -16.17 16.63
C VAL A 222 -17.92 -17.29 17.51
N PRO A 223 -18.36 -17.41 18.77
CA PRO A 223 -17.83 -18.41 19.68
C PRO A 223 -18.16 -19.81 19.17
N LYS A 224 -17.13 -20.62 18.94
CA LYS A 224 -17.21 -22.06 18.66
C LYS A 224 -17.94 -22.85 19.76
N ALA A 225 -18.16 -22.24 20.92
CA ALA A 225 -18.95 -22.79 22.02
C ALA A 225 -20.44 -23.05 21.67
N ALA A 226 -20.95 -22.51 20.55
CA ALA A 226 -22.30 -22.82 20.08
C ALA A 226 -22.41 -24.18 19.36
N GLU A 227 -21.29 -24.78 18.92
CA GLU A 227 -21.31 -26.05 18.18
C GLU A 227 -21.08 -27.27 19.09
N GLU A 228 -20.33 -27.13 20.19
CA GLU A 228 -20.05 -28.25 21.10
C GLU A 228 -21.20 -28.54 22.09
N GLY A 229 -22.18 -27.64 22.22
CA GLY A 229 -23.38 -27.83 23.05
C GLY A 229 -24.54 -28.59 22.39
N LYS A 230 -24.40 -29.04 21.13
CA LYS A 230 -25.43 -29.83 20.41
C LYS A 230 -25.07 -31.30 20.19
N ALA A 231 -23.93 -31.76 20.72
CA ALA A 231 -23.44 -33.13 20.54
C ALA A 231 -23.43 -33.96 21.84
N GLY A 232 -24.06 -33.48 22.93
CA GLY A 232 -24.18 -34.18 24.22
C GLY A 232 -25.62 -34.47 24.59
#